data_AF-A0A0F8ZIM7-F1
#
_entry.id   AF-A0A0F8ZIM7-F1
#
_cell.length_a   1.000
_cell.length_b   1.000
_cell.length_c   1.000
_cell.angle_alpha   90.00
_cell.angle_beta   90.00
_cell.angle_gamma   90.00
#
_symmetry.space_group_name_H-M   'P 1'
#
loop_
_entity.id
_entity.type
_entity.pdbx_description
1 polymer ?
#
loop_
_entity_poly.entity_id
_entity_poly.type
_entity_poly.pdbx_seq_one_letter_code
_entity_poly.pdbx_strand_id
1 'polypeptide(L)'
;MDRIPEQALDWAETGQPVALATGVETWGSAPRRAGAQLVVAGDGTMMGSVSGGCVEGAVVVEALEAIEDGRTRLLEYGVSDGDAFAVGLACGGTIKVLVEPVGPEALPLEMLRELVAKRASRQAVAYEVALDGSTRHLTQDGHSDR
;
A
#
# COMPACT_ATOMS: atom_id res chain seq x y z
N MET A 1 -9.05 -12.58 8.18
CA MET A 1 -9.26 -11.12 8.27
C MET A 1 -7.94 -10.49 7.88
N ASP A 2 -7.95 -9.48 7.01
CA ASP A 2 -6.73 -8.82 6.55
C ASP A 2 -6.06 -8.08 7.73
N ARG A 3 -4.82 -8.43 8.06
CA ARG A 3 -4.04 -7.90 9.21
C ARG A 3 -2.79 -7.13 8.77
N ILE A 4 -2.76 -6.63 7.54
CA ILE A 4 -1.55 -6.02 6.98
C ILE A 4 -1.12 -4.74 7.73
N PRO A 5 -2.02 -3.82 8.15
CA PRO A 5 -1.64 -2.68 8.97
C PRO A 5 -1.07 -3.08 10.34
N GLU A 6 -1.61 -4.12 10.98
CA GLU A 6 -1.05 -4.64 12.24
C GLU A 6 0.36 -5.18 12.02
N GLN A 7 0.59 -5.95 10.95
CA GLN A 7 1.90 -6.52 10.67
C GLN A 7 2.94 -5.43 10.37
N ALA A 8 2.55 -4.38 9.65
CA ALA A 8 3.39 -3.22 9.41
C ALA A 8 3.76 -2.51 10.72
N LEU A 9 2.80 -2.35 11.63
CA LEU A 9 3.04 -1.76 12.94
C LEU A 9 4.00 -2.63 13.76
N ASP A 10 3.74 -3.93 13.86
CA ASP A 10 4.56 -4.87 14.62
C ASP A 10 6.02 -4.82 14.16
N TRP A 11 6.28 -4.88 12.85
CA TRP A 11 7.63 -4.78 12.30
C TRP A 11 8.26 -3.42 12.56
N ALA A 12 7.54 -2.32 12.33
CA ALA A 12 8.07 -0.98 12.59
C ALA A 12 8.44 -0.76 14.06
N GLU A 13 7.63 -1.25 15.00
CA GLU A 13 7.88 -1.12 16.44
C GLU A 13 9.07 -1.98 16.91
N THR A 14 9.42 -3.04 16.17
CA THR A 14 10.67 -3.80 16.40
C THR A 14 11.92 -3.15 15.81
N GLY A 15 11.78 -1.96 15.20
CA GLY A 15 12.87 -1.23 14.56
C GLY A 15 13.20 -1.72 13.14
N GLN A 16 12.36 -2.58 12.56
CA GLN A 16 12.52 -3.04 11.19
C GLN A 16 11.98 -1.98 10.22
N PRO A 17 12.78 -1.54 9.21
CA PRO A 17 12.26 -0.67 8.17
C PRO A 17 11.16 -1.37 7.37
N VAL A 18 10.06 -0.68 7.09
CA VAL A 18 8.89 -1.26 6.41
C VAL A 18 8.21 -0.27 5.49
N ALA A 19 7.54 -0.79 4.47
CA ALA A 19 6.65 -0.04 3.59
C ALA A 19 5.30 -0.75 3.46
N LEU A 20 4.24 0.06 3.40
CA LEU A 20 2.88 -0.37 3.16
C LEU A 20 2.51 -0.03 1.71
N ALA A 21 2.20 -1.05 0.92
CA ALA A 21 1.73 -0.92 -0.45
C ALA A 21 0.21 -1.15 -0.49
N THR A 22 -0.54 -0.18 -0.98
CA THR A 22 -2.01 -0.21 -1.04
C THR A 22 -2.47 -0.03 -2.49
N GLY A 23 -3.27 -0.96 -2.99
CA GLY A 23 -3.95 -0.80 -4.28
C GLY A 23 -4.99 0.32 -4.18
N VAL A 24 -4.76 1.46 -4.83
CA VAL A 24 -5.62 2.65 -4.74
C VAL A 24 -6.62 2.75 -5.90
N GLU A 25 -6.31 2.12 -7.03
CA GLU A 25 -7.16 2.10 -8.22
C GLU A 25 -7.03 0.76 -8.94
N THR A 26 -8.12 0.27 -9.52
CA THR A 26 -8.16 -1.00 -10.25
C THR A 26 -9.12 -0.87 -11.44
N TRP A 27 -8.68 -1.25 -12.64
CA TRP A 27 -9.48 -1.22 -13.87
C TRP A 27 -9.51 -2.59 -14.55
N GLY A 28 -10.62 -2.89 -15.21
CA GLY A 28 -10.81 -4.13 -15.96
C GLY A 28 -10.84 -5.36 -15.06
N SER A 29 -10.21 -6.45 -15.52
CA SER A 29 -10.21 -7.76 -14.84
C SER A 29 -9.16 -7.88 -13.72
N ALA A 30 -8.76 -6.76 -13.11
CA ALA A 30 -7.82 -6.76 -11.99
C ALA A 30 -8.34 -7.66 -10.84
N PRO A 31 -7.53 -8.60 -10.34
CA PRO A 31 -8.00 -9.68 -9.47
C PRO A 31 -8.20 -9.27 -8.01
N ARG A 32 -7.65 -8.11 -7.60
CA ARG A 32 -7.84 -7.51 -6.28
C ARG A 32 -8.59 -6.20 -6.42
N ARG A 33 -9.38 -5.86 -5.40
CA ARG A 33 -10.09 -4.58 -5.30
C ARG A 33 -9.18 -3.49 -4.74
N ALA A 34 -9.55 -2.23 -4.99
CA ALA A 34 -9.00 -1.09 -4.26
C ALA A 34 -9.09 -1.32 -2.73
N GLY A 35 -8.03 -0.94 -2.02
CA GLY A 35 -7.81 -1.21 -0.61
C GLY A 35 -7.13 -2.55 -0.31
N ALA A 36 -6.76 -3.36 -1.31
CA ALA A 36 -5.89 -4.52 -1.09
C ALA A 36 -4.49 -4.06 -0.69
N GLN A 37 -3.88 -4.74 0.29
CA GLN A 37 -2.61 -4.30 0.88
C GLN A 37 -1.54 -5.40 0.84
N LEU A 38 -0.29 -4.95 0.76
CA LEU A 38 0.94 -5.71 0.89
C LEU A 38 1.86 -4.92 1.84
N VAL A 39 2.44 -5.56 2.84
CA VAL A 39 3.54 -4.99 3.64
C VAL A 39 4.85 -5.62 3.21
N VAL A 40 5.89 -4.80 3.10
CA VAL A 40 7.25 -5.21 2.74
C VAL A 40 8.21 -4.69 3.80
N ALA A 41 9.09 -5.55 4.28
CA ALA A 41 10.18 -5.19 5.18
C ALA A 41 11.48 -4.91 4.41
N GLY A 42 12.41 -4.20 5.05
CA GLY A 42 13.71 -3.84 4.47
C GLY A 42 14.62 -5.04 4.13
N ASP A 43 14.31 -6.23 4.64
CA ASP A 43 14.98 -7.49 4.28
C ASP A 43 14.32 -8.21 3.08
N GLY A 44 13.28 -7.62 2.50
CA GLY A 44 12.48 -8.17 1.41
C GLY A 44 11.37 -9.12 1.86
N THR A 45 11.23 -9.41 3.15
CA THR A 45 10.10 -10.19 3.67
C THR A 45 8.80 -9.45 3.39
N MET A 46 7.79 -10.15 2.88
CA MET A 46 6.49 -9.55 2.56
C MET A 46 5.30 -10.37 3.06
N MET A 47 4.18 -9.69 3.33
CA MET A 47 2.90 -10.31 3.66
C MET A 47 1.75 -9.55 3.00
N GLY A 48 0.74 -10.27 2.52
CA GLY A 48 -0.39 -9.66 1.81
C GLY A 48 -0.23 -9.77 0.31
N SER A 49 -1.04 -9.01 -0.44
CA SER A 49 -1.05 -9.04 -1.89
C SER A 49 -1.92 -7.91 -2.44
N VAL A 50 -1.38 -7.19 -3.43
CA VAL A 50 -2.09 -6.14 -4.18
C VAL A 50 -2.64 -6.62 -5.53
N SER A 51 -2.14 -7.74 -6.07
CA SER A 51 -2.52 -8.23 -7.40
C SER A 51 -2.80 -9.74 -7.48
N GLY A 52 -2.61 -10.50 -6.42
CA GLY A 52 -2.77 -11.96 -6.44
C GLY A 52 -1.59 -12.74 -7.02
N GLY A 53 -0.43 -12.11 -7.27
CA GLY A 53 0.84 -12.78 -7.55
C GLY A 53 1.62 -12.28 -8.76
N CYS A 54 1.02 -11.48 -9.64
CA CYS A 54 1.67 -11.10 -10.91
C CYS A 54 2.71 -9.98 -10.75
N VAL A 55 2.47 -9.01 -9.88
CA VAL A 55 3.32 -7.81 -9.78
C VAL A 55 3.97 -7.62 -8.40
N GLU A 56 3.70 -8.52 -7.45
CA GLU A 56 4.23 -8.46 -6.08
C GLU A 56 5.75 -8.31 -6.05
N GLY A 57 6.49 -9.03 -6.92
CA GLY A 57 7.94 -8.90 -7.00
C GLY A 57 8.41 -7.50 -7.41
N ALA A 58 7.73 -6.86 -8.37
CA ALA A 58 8.03 -5.49 -8.78
C ALA A 58 7.68 -4.48 -7.68
N VAL A 59 6.54 -4.68 -7.00
CA VAL A 59 6.15 -3.84 -5.85
C VAL A 59 7.15 -3.94 -4.71
N VAL A 60 7.70 -5.14 -4.45
CA VAL A 60 8.75 -5.33 -3.43
C VAL A 60 9.99 -4.53 -3.76
N VAL A 61 10.46 -4.52 -5.01
CA VAL A 61 11.63 -3.73 -5.43
C VAL A 61 11.39 -2.25 -5.15
N GLU A 62 10.28 -1.70 -5.61
CA GLU A 62 9.92 -0.29 -5.40
C GLU A 62 9.73 0.06 -3.92
N ALA A 63 9.22 -0.88 -3.12
CA ALA A 63 9.07 -0.72 -1.68
C ALA A 63 10.42 -0.68 -0.96
N LEU A 64 11.40 -1.49 -1.38
CA LEU A 64 12.75 -1.44 -0.82
C LEU A 64 13.43 -0.10 -1.14
N GLU A 65 13.28 0.41 -2.35
CA GLU A 65 13.80 1.74 -2.70
C GLU A 65 13.07 2.85 -1.91
N ALA A 66 11.77 2.70 -1.65
CA ALA A 66 11.01 3.63 -0.82
C ALA A 66 11.44 3.63 0.64
N ILE A 67 11.76 2.46 1.17
CA ILE A 67 12.35 2.34 2.50
C ILE A 67 13.71 3.06 2.55
N GLU A 68 14.54 2.92 1.51
CA GLU A 68 15.87 3.51 1.47
C GLU A 68 15.84 5.04 1.40
N ASP A 69 14.98 5.61 0.55
CA ASP A 69 14.93 7.07 0.36
C ASP A 69 13.85 7.79 1.18
N GLY A 70 12.98 7.03 1.86
CA GLY A 70 11.90 7.56 2.70
C GLY A 70 10.74 8.18 1.92
N ARG A 71 10.63 7.96 0.60
CA ARG A 71 9.66 8.65 -0.26
C ARG A 71 8.50 7.76 -0.71
N THR A 72 7.32 8.36 -0.73
CA THR A 72 6.10 7.75 -1.28
C THR A 72 6.24 7.56 -2.79
N ARG A 73 5.72 6.45 -3.32
CA ARG A 73 5.68 6.15 -4.77
C ARG A 73 4.27 5.77 -5.18
N LEU A 74 3.82 6.26 -6.35
CA LEU A 74 2.62 5.77 -7.01
C LEU A 74 3.04 4.95 -8.23
N LEU A 75 2.73 3.66 -8.18
CA LEU A 75 3.10 2.67 -9.20
C LEU A 75 1.87 2.36 -10.05
N GLU A 76 2.07 2.14 -11.34
CA GLU A 76 1.01 1.71 -12.27
C GLU A 76 1.45 0.46 -13.01
N TYR A 77 0.60 -0.58 -12.96
CA TYR A 77 0.85 -1.87 -13.62
C TYR A 77 -0.36 -2.27 -14.44
N GLY A 78 -0.16 -2.67 -15.70
CA GLY A 78 -1.25 -3.07 -16.58
C GLY A 78 -0.76 -3.50 -17.95
N VAL A 79 -1.70 -3.81 -18.85
CA VAL A 79 -1.37 -4.08 -20.24
C VAL A 79 -1.16 -2.76 -20.95
N SER A 80 0.10 -2.41 -21.22
CA SER A 80 0.44 -1.31 -22.12
C SER A 80 0.33 -1.83 -23.56
N ASP A 81 -0.53 -1.21 -24.37
CA ASP A 81 -0.66 -1.50 -25.81
C ASP A 81 0.58 -1.11 -26.64
N GLY A 82 1.71 -0.73 -26.02
CA GLY A 82 2.89 -0.24 -26.73
C GLY A 82 4.26 -0.49 -26.11
N ASP A 83 4.36 -0.86 -24.82
CA ASP A 83 5.65 -1.11 -24.16
C ASP A 83 5.86 -2.60 -23.86
N ALA A 84 6.71 -3.24 -24.66
CA ALA A 84 7.12 -4.64 -24.53
C ALA A 84 7.90 -4.96 -23.22
N PHE A 85 8.09 -3.97 -22.34
CA PHE A 85 8.82 -4.09 -21.07
C PHE A 85 7.96 -3.73 -19.84
N ALA A 86 6.68 -3.39 -20.01
CA ALA A 86 5.81 -3.13 -18.88
C ALA A 86 5.51 -4.44 -18.11
N VAL A 87 5.73 -4.44 -16.79
CA VAL A 87 5.29 -5.53 -15.92
C VAL A 87 3.77 -5.52 -15.90
N GLY A 88 3.17 -6.40 -16.70
CA GLY A 88 1.73 -6.46 -16.92
C GLY A 88 1.00 -7.45 -16.02
N LEU A 89 -0.29 -7.19 -15.82
CA LEU A 89 -1.19 -8.17 -15.21
C LEU A 89 -1.60 -9.22 -16.25
N ALA A 90 -1.37 -10.50 -15.94
CA ALA A 90 -1.73 -11.61 -16.83
C ALA A 90 -3.25 -11.69 -17.13
N CYS A 91 -4.09 -11.03 -16.32
CA CYS A 91 -5.54 -10.99 -16.47
C CYS A 91 -6.06 -9.88 -17.39
N GLY A 92 -5.20 -8.98 -17.89
CA GLY A 92 -5.63 -7.88 -18.77
C GLY A 92 -6.21 -6.65 -18.06
N GLY A 93 -6.04 -6.53 -16.74
CA GLY A 93 -6.42 -5.34 -15.97
C GLY A 93 -5.27 -4.34 -15.79
N THR A 94 -5.58 -3.19 -15.19
CA THR A 94 -4.60 -2.20 -14.70
C THR A 94 -4.83 -1.93 -13.22
N ILE A 95 -3.77 -1.73 -12.45
CA ILE A 95 -3.83 -1.33 -11.05
C ILE A 95 -2.87 -0.18 -10.78
N LYS A 96 -3.25 0.69 -9.83
CA LYS A 96 -2.34 1.64 -9.20
C LYS A 96 -2.09 1.25 -7.76
N VAL A 97 -0.83 1.32 -7.35
CA VAL A 97 -0.37 0.94 -6.01
C VAL A 97 0.37 2.11 -5.41
N LEU A 98 -0.15 2.62 -4.29
CA LEU A 98 0.55 3.62 -3.47
C LEU A 98 1.47 2.88 -2.50
N VAL A 99 2.76 3.15 -2.56
CA VAL A 99 3.78 2.58 -1.68
C VAL A 99 4.27 3.67 -0.72
N GLU A 100 4.08 3.40 0.57
CA GLU A 100 4.38 4.36 1.63
C GLU A 100 5.33 3.72 2.66
N PRO A 101 6.61 4.15 2.72
CA PRO A 101 7.49 3.73 3.79
C PRO A 101 6.98 4.27 5.13
N VAL A 102 7.11 3.48 6.21
CA VAL A 102 6.74 3.94 7.56
C VAL A 102 7.85 4.84 8.07
N GLY A 103 7.55 6.12 8.19
CA GLY A 103 8.51 7.17 8.52
C GLY A 103 7.90 8.57 8.48
N PRO A 104 8.63 9.59 8.95
CA PRO A 104 8.13 10.95 9.08
C PRO A 104 7.77 11.62 7.75
N GLU A 105 8.49 11.29 6.67
CA GLU A 105 8.30 11.86 5.32
C GLU A 105 7.23 11.13 4.49
N ALA A 106 6.69 10.03 5.01
CA ALA A 106 5.68 9.22 4.36
C ALA A 106 4.62 8.81 5.40
N LEU A 107 4.38 7.52 5.64
CA LEU A 107 3.36 7.06 6.60
C LEU A 107 3.88 7.17 8.04
N PRO A 108 3.42 8.13 8.87
CA PRO A 108 3.99 8.31 10.20
C PRO A 108 3.63 7.15 11.11
N LEU A 109 4.59 6.67 11.91
CA LEU A 109 4.39 5.55 12.83
C LEU A 109 3.21 5.78 13.80
N GLU A 110 3.05 7.00 14.32
CA GLU A 110 1.94 7.34 15.22
C GLU A 110 0.58 7.21 14.53
N MET A 111 0.50 7.59 13.25
CA MET A 111 -0.73 7.47 12.47
C MET A 111 -1.07 6.00 12.19
N LEU A 112 -0.06 5.18 11.86
CA LEU A 112 -0.24 3.74 11.72
C LEU A 112 -0.71 3.10 13.03
N ARG A 113 -0.13 3.50 14.17
CA ARG A 113 -0.55 3.05 15.50
C ARG A 113 -2.00 3.42 15.79
N GLU A 114 -2.40 4.67 15.51
CA GLU A 114 -3.77 5.12 15.71
C GLU A 114 -4.76 4.34 14.82
N LEU A 115 -4.41 4.12 13.55
CA LEU A 115 -5.22 3.32 12.61
C LEU A 115 -5.43 1.90 13.15
N VAL A 116 -4.37 1.23 13.59
CA VAL A 116 -4.45 -0.13 14.16
C VAL A 116 -5.28 -0.15 15.45
N ALA A 117 -5.11 0.83 16.34
CA ALA A 117 -5.89 0.93 17.58
C ALA A 117 -7.40 1.11 17.31
N LYS A 118 -7.78 1.94 16.31
CA LYS A 118 -9.17 2.11 15.87
C LYS A 118 -9.74 0.82 15.28
N ARG A 119 -8.96 0.10 14.46
CA ARG A 119 -9.37 -1.22 13.93
C ARG A 119 -9.57 -2.25 15.05
N ALA A 120 -8.67 -2.32 16.02
CA ALA A 120 -8.76 -3.24 17.16
C ALA A 120 -9.99 -2.98 18.03
N SER A 121 -10.35 -1.70 18.22
CA SER A 121 -11.55 -1.28 18.96
C SER A 121 -12.85 -1.28 18.13
N ARG A 122 -12.79 -1.73 16.87
CA ARG A 122 -13.91 -1.72 15.91
C ARG A 122 -14.51 -0.32 15.70
N GLN A 123 -13.70 0.71 15.81
CA GLN A 123 -14.08 2.08 15.45
C GLN A 123 -13.93 2.26 13.94
N ALA A 124 -14.96 2.83 13.29
CA ALA A 124 -14.89 3.18 11.88
C ALA A 124 -13.82 4.25 11.68
N VAL A 125 -12.98 4.07 10.67
CA VAL A 125 -11.91 4.99 10.33
C VAL A 125 -11.58 4.86 8.84
N ALA A 126 -11.31 5.98 8.19
CA ALA A 126 -10.71 6.04 6.88
C ALA A 126 -9.32 6.68 6.98
N TYR A 127 -8.39 6.15 6.20
CA TYR A 127 -7.11 6.78 5.93
C TYR A 127 -7.23 7.47 4.58
N GLU A 128 -7.10 8.79 4.58
CA GLU A 128 -7.13 9.62 3.37
C GLU A 128 -5.74 10.17 3.11
N VAL A 129 -5.25 9.97 1.90
CA VAL A 129 -3.90 10.37 1.48
C VAL A 129 -3.92 10.88 0.05
N ALA A 130 -3.25 12.00 -0.19
CA ALA A 130 -3.00 12.48 -1.54
C ALA A 130 -2.05 11.51 -2.26
N LEU A 131 -2.30 11.21 -3.53
CA LEU A 131 -1.53 10.18 -4.26
C LEU A 131 -0.05 10.55 -4.47
N ASP A 132 0.31 11.83 -4.30
CA ASP A 132 1.69 12.32 -4.27
C ASP A 132 2.33 12.25 -2.86
N GLY A 133 1.58 11.76 -1.87
CA GLY A 133 2.00 11.67 -0.47
C GLY A 133 2.05 13.00 0.28
N SER A 134 1.63 14.12 -0.33
CA SER A 134 1.80 15.46 0.24
C SER A 134 0.98 15.70 1.51
N THR A 135 -0.21 15.11 1.58
CA THR A 135 -1.11 15.23 2.73
C THR A 135 -1.72 13.89 3.07
N ARG A 136 -1.91 13.64 4.37
CA ARG A 136 -2.45 12.39 4.89
C ARG A 136 -3.15 12.64 6.22
N HIS A 137 -4.28 11.99 6.46
CA HIS A 137 -5.01 12.11 7.71
C HIS A 137 -5.93 10.91 7.94
N LEU A 138 -6.33 10.73 9.21
CA LEU A 138 -7.38 9.78 9.59
C LEU A 138 -8.69 10.54 9.79
N THR A 139 -9.75 10.08 9.15
CA THR A 139 -11.10 10.62 9.34
C THR A 139 -12.06 9.53 9.82
N GLN A 140 -13.11 9.93 10.51
CA GLN A 140 -14.23 9.06 10.90
C GLN A 140 -15.53 9.48 10.19
N ASP A 141 -15.49 10.59 9.47
CA ASP A 141 -16.63 11.07 8.70
C ASP A 141 -16.84 10.07 7.57
N GLY A 142 -18.03 9.48 7.51
CA GLY A 142 -18.41 8.69 6.35
C GLY A 142 -18.39 9.60 5.13
N HIS A 143 -17.70 9.20 4.06
CA HIS A 143 -17.86 9.88 2.78
C HIS A 143 -19.33 9.69 2.36
N SER A 144 -20.11 10.78 2.42
CA SER A 144 -21.57 10.77 2.31
C SER A 144 -22.08 10.22 0.98
N ASP A 145 -21.24 10.11 -0.03
CA ASP A 145 -21.65 9.79 -1.40
C ASP A 145 -20.91 8.55 -1.93
N ARG A 146 -21.66 7.45 -2.02
CA ARG A 146 -21.43 6.34 -2.94
C ARG A 146 -22.71 6.04 -3.69
#